data_AF-A0A8X8XU31-F1
#
_entry.id   AF-A0A8X8XU31-F1
#
_cell.length_a   1.000
_cell.length_b   1.000
_cell.length_c   1.000
_cell.angle_alpha   90.00
_cell.angle_beta   90.00
_cell.angle_gamma   90.00
#
_symmetry.space_group_name_H-M   'P 1'
#
loop_
_entity.id
_entity.type
_entity.pdbx_description
1 polymer ?
#
loop_
_entity_poly.entity_id
_entity_poly.type
_entity_poly.pdbx_seq_one_letter_code
_entity_poly.pdbx_strand_id
1 'polypeptide(L)'
;MQRPASALISSIGHHSRHRILRQQRAPPCDVFINHRGVDTKRNVAGLLYHHLRSIGLRPFLDSKNMKAGDRLFDHIDAAIRECKVGIAVFSPMYCDSYFCPHELSLMTQLGKRIIPVFCDVKPSELRVKDDGSRPSEEIMRFRAALEEAKNTVGLTFDTLRGDWPDFFAQATDVVIENLIELEEEEESKRQNNTGTGLKLNYN
;
A
#
# COMPACT_ATOMS: atom_id res chain seq x y z
N MET A 1 -40.80 -42.83 -13.76
CA MET A 1 -39.69 -42.03 -14.32
C MET A 1 -39.10 -41.18 -13.21
N GLN A 2 -37.77 -40.98 -13.26
CA GLN A 2 -36.87 -40.56 -12.19
C GLN A 2 -36.94 -39.05 -11.85
N ARG A 3 -36.51 -38.71 -10.62
CA ARG A 3 -36.14 -37.36 -10.09
C ARG A 3 -34.79 -36.90 -10.72
N PRO A 4 -34.27 -35.63 -10.58
CA PRO A 4 -34.35 -34.80 -9.36
C PRO A 4 -34.26 -33.24 -9.44
N ALA A 5 -34.46 -32.69 -8.22
CA ALA A 5 -34.06 -31.46 -7.51
C ALA A 5 -33.06 -30.40 -8.05
N SER A 6 -33.21 -29.21 -7.43
CA SER A 6 -32.31 -28.03 -7.31
C SER A 6 -32.42 -27.00 -8.44
N ALA A 7 -32.51 -25.69 -8.19
CA ALA A 7 -31.60 -24.92 -7.36
C ALA A 7 -32.28 -23.79 -6.54
N LEU A 8 -32.07 -23.84 -5.22
CA LEU A 8 -31.99 -22.69 -4.33
C LEU A 8 -30.51 -22.54 -3.96
N ILE A 9 -29.76 -21.69 -4.67
CA ILE A 9 -28.36 -21.30 -4.37
C ILE A 9 -28.16 -19.95 -5.09
N SER A 10 -27.77 -18.81 -4.51
CA SER A 10 -27.39 -18.42 -3.16
C SER A 10 -27.30 -16.88 -3.18
N SER A 11 -28.10 -16.16 -2.38
CA SER A 11 -27.90 -14.71 -2.15
C SER A 11 -26.86 -14.44 -1.05
N ILE A 12 -25.84 -15.29 -0.91
CA ILE A 12 -24.90 -15.28 0.21
C ILE A 12 -23.49 -15.42 -0.37
N GLY A 13 -22.94 -14.32 -0.88
CA GLY A 13 -21.58 -14.27 -1.43
C GLY A 13 -20.75 -13.06 -0.99
N HIS A 14 -21.38 -11.95 -0.57
CA HIS A 14 -20.63 -10.73 -0.24
C HIS A 14 -20.30 -10.56 1.26
N HIS A 15 -21.00 -11.24 2.17
CA HIS A 15 -20.76 -11.07 3.62
C HIS A 15 -19.74 -12.05 4.23
N SER A 16 -19.30 -13.07 3.51
CA SER A 16 -18.39 -14.09 4.06
C SER A 16 -16.89 -13.79 3.88
N ARG A 17 -16.53 -12.75 3.12
CA ARG A 17 -15.11 -12.34 2.94
C ARG A 17 -14.56 -11.50 4.09
N HIS A 18 -15.43 -10.90 4.90
CA HIS A 18 -15.05 -10.01 6.01
C HIS A 18 -14.61 -10.74 7.29
N ARG A 19 -14.60 -12.07 7.32
CA ARG A 19 -14.41 -12.85 8.56
C ARG A 19 -13.28 -13.86 8.51
N ILE A 20 -12.17 -13.52 7.85
CA ILE A 20 -10.92 -14.29 7.88
C ILE A 20 -9.73 -13.33 8.08
N LEU A 21 -9.73 -12.53 9.15
CA LEU A 21 -8.54 -11.76 9.58
C LEU A 21 -8.37 -11.73 11.11
N ARG A 22 -9.10 -12.56 11.85
CA ARG A 22 -9.07 -12.55 13.32
C ARG A 22 -8.60 -13.88 13.87
N GLN A 23 -7.28 -14.15 13.79
CA GLN A 23 -6.56 -14.93 14.80
C GLN A 23 -5.03 -15.06 14.54
N GLN A 24 -4.32 -13.95 14.35
CA GLN A 24 -2.92 -13.78 14.79
C GLN A 24 -2.70 -12.31 15.18
N ARG A 25 -1.63 -11.98 15.93
CA ARG A 25 -1.30 -10.59 16.32
C ARG A 25 -1.32 -9.70 15.08
N ALA A 26 -2.44 -9.01 14.86
CA ALA A 26 -2.65 -8.26 13.64
C ALA A 26 -1.57 -7.17 13.56
N PRO A 27 -0.80 -7.07 12.46
CA PRO A 27 0.33 -6.14 12.34
C PRO A 27 -0.14 -4.72 12.66
N PRO A 28 0.59 -3.87 13.38
CA PRO A 28 0.05 -2.58 13.86
C PRO A 28 -0.48 -1.68 12.73
N CYS A 29 0.01 -1.86 11.50
CA CYS A 29 -0.43 -1.18 10.31
C CYS A 29 -0.66 -2.17 9.14
N ASP A 30 -1.70 -1.92 8.34
CA ASP A 30 -1.95 -2.68 7.10
C ASP A 30 -1.38 -1.93 5.88
N VAL A 31 -1.56 -0.60 5.83
CA VAL A 31 -1.26 0.22 4.65
C VAL A 31 -0.52 1.50 5.02
N PHE A 32 0.62 1.77 4.41
CA PHE A 32 1.29 3.07 4.49
C PHE A 32 0.85 3.96 3.33
N ILE A 33 0.38 5.18 3.60
CA ILE A 33 0.00 6.15 2.56
C ILE A 33 1.09 7.21 2.44
N ASN A 34 1.90 7.09 1.41
CA ASN A 34 2.93 8.04 1.03
C ASN A 34 2.31 9.10 0.10
N HIS A 35 2.41 10.39 0.46
CA HIS A 35 1.75 11.45 -0.27
C HIS A 35 2.45 12.80 -0.11
N ARG A 36 2.06 13.77 -0.95
CA ARG A 36 2.45 15.17 -0.79
C ARG A 36 1.33 15.96 -0.12
N GLY A 37 1.49 16.30 1.16
CA GLY A 37 0.46 17.03 1.93
C GLY A 37 0.12 18.43 1.43
N VAL A 38 1.00 19.10 0.68
CA VAL A 38 0.68 20.41 0.07
C VAL A 38 -0.15 20.30 -1.20
N ASP A 39 -0.22 19.11 -1.82
CA ASP A 39 -1.03 18.85 -3.02
C ASP A 39 -2.49 18.56 -2.64
N THR A 40 -3.06 19.37 -1.74
CA THR A 40 -4.32 19.09 -1.04
C THR A 40 -5.56 19.73 -1.69
N LYS A 41 -5.55 20.03 -2.99
CA LYS A 41 -6.73 20.61 -3.69
C LYS A 41 -8.06 19.90 -3.36
N ARG A 42 -8.02 18.57 -3.14
CA ARG A 42 -9.16 17.78 -2.62
C ARG A 42 -8.81 16.74 -1.56
N ASN A 43 -7.59 16.77 -1.02
CA ASN A 43 -7.12 15.86 0.03
C ASN A 43 -7.37 14.35 -0.28
N VAL A 44 -6.96 13.88 -1.46
CA VAL A 44 -7.15 12.47 -1.88
C VAL A 44 -6.61 11.49 -0.84
N ALA A 45 -5.38 11.71 -0.37
CA ALA A 45 -4.74 10.85 0.63
C ALA A 45 -5.55 10.78 1.94
N GLY A 46 -6.07 11.91 2.43
CA GLY A 46 -6.91 11.93 3.63
C GLY A 46 -8.26 11.25 3.43
N LEU A 47 -8.90 11.41 2.26
CA LEU A 47 -10.15 10.71 1.95
C LEU A 47 -9.93 9.21 1.83
N LEU A 48 -8.86 8.78 1.16
CA LEU A 48 -8.45 7.38 1.08
C LEU A 48 -8.18 6.79 2.46
N TYR A 49 -7.45 7.51 3.32
CA TYR A 49 -7.23 7.13 4.72
C TYR A 49 -8.54 6.87 5.46
N HIS A 50 -9.50 7.80 5.36
CA HIS A 50 -10.79 7.65 6.03
C HIS A 50 -11.61 6.50 5.45
N HIS A 51 -11.58 6.30 4.13
CA HIS A 51 -12.26 5.19 3.47
C HIS A 51 -11.70 3.83 3.93
N LEU A 52 -10.39 3.62 3.81
CA LEU A 52 -9.73 2.37 4.23
C LEU A 52 -9.98 2.07 5.71
N ARG A 53 -9.95 3.10 6.57
CA ARG A 53 -10.27 2.96 7.98
C ARG A 53 -11.74 2.57 8.23
N SER A 54 -12.68 3.09 7.43
CA SER A 54 -14.11 2.80 7.57
C SER A 54 -14.46 1.34 7.25
N ILE A 55 -13.69 0.68 6.40
CA ILE A 55 -13.86 -0.74 6.03
C ILE A 55 -13.05 -1.69 6.92
N GLY A 56 -12.36 -1.18 7.94
CA GLY A 56 -11.67 -1.97 8.96
C GLY A 56 -10.17 -2.19 8.74
N LEU A 57 -9.57 -1.58 7.71
CA LEU A 57 -8.12 -1.57 7.54
C LEU A 57 -7.47 -0.53 8.48
N ARG A 58 -6.17 -0.70 8.73
CA ARG A 58 -5.37 0.20 9.57
C ARG A 58 -4.35 0.96 8.72
N PRO A 59 -4.78 2.05 8.05
CA PRO A 59 -3.86 2.88 7.30
C PRO A 59 -3.02 3.75 8.24
N PHE A 60 -1.81 4.06 7.81
CA PHE A 60 -0.94 5.10 8.36
C PHE A 60 -0.83 6.23 7.35
N LEU A 61 -1.11 7.45 7.78
CA LEU A 61 -0.92 8.69 7.04
C LEU A 61 -0.27 9.69 7.99
N ASP A 62 0.94 10.15 7.67
CA ASP A 62 1.74 11.08 8.48
C ASP A 62 0.91 12.25 9.06
N SER A 63 0.14 12.95 8.23
CA SER A 63 -0.71 14.10 8.62
C SER A 63 -1.86 13.76 9.57
N LYS A 64 -2.16 12.47 9.78
CA LYS A 64 -3.22 11.97 10.67
C LYS A 64 -2.69 11.20 11.88
N ASN A 65 -1.56 10.53 11.71
CA ASN A 65 -1.02 9.60 12.70
C ASN A 65 0.10 10.21 13.56
N MET A 66 0.71 11.31 13.12
CA MET A 66 1.76 11.99 13.87
C MET A 66 1.23 13.16 14.72
N LYS A 67 1.90 13.42 15.84
CA LYS A 67 1.63 14.52 16.77
C LYS A 67 2.75 15.55 16.73
N ALA A 68 2.44 16.78 17.18
CA ALA A 68 3.46 17.80 17.36
C ALA A 68 4.51 17.33 18.38
N GLY A 69 5.79 17.35 17.98
CA GLY A 69 6.91 16.85 18.77
C GLY A 69 7.44 15.48 18.35
N ASP A 70 6.71 14.74 17.50
CA ASP A 70 7.22 13.48 16.95
C ASP A 70 8.40 13.73 16.02
N ARG A 71 9.44 12.90 16.14
CA ARG A 71 10.55 12.90 15.17
C ARG A 71 10.07 12.30 13.86
N LEU A 72 10.10 13.13 12.81
CA LEU A 72 9.52 12.83 11.51
C LEU A 72 10.06 11.54 10.90
N PHE A 73 11.38 11.44 10.76
CA PHE A 73 12.03 10.25 10.18
C PHE A 73 11.83 8.99 11.05
N ASP A 74 12.06 9.08 12.36
CA ASP A 74 11.98 7.90 13.24
C ASP A 74 10.58 7.24 13.20
N HIS A 75 9.51 8.04 13.22
CA HIS A 75 8.14 7.52 13.21
C HIS A 75 7.72 7.03 11.82
N ILE A 76 8.06 7.78 10.77
CA ILE A 76 7.70 7.40 9.40
C ILE A 76 8.42 6.12 8.98
N ASP A 77 9.71 6.01 9.25
CA ASP A 77 10.48 4.82 8.90
C ASP A 77 10.01 3.59 9.68
N ALA A 78 9.64 3.76 10.95
CA ALA A 78 9.04 2.70 11.74
C ALA A 78 7.69 2.26 11.16
N ALA A 79 6.82 3.20 10.83
CA ALA A 79 5.53 2.92 10.22
C ALA A 79 5.67 2.19 8.88
N ILE A 80 6.60 2.64 8.01
CA ILE A 80 6.88 1.96 6.74
C ILE A 80 7.31 0.50 6.97
N ARG A 81 8.17 0.24 7.97
CA ARG A 81 8.58 -1.14 8.31
C ARG A 81 7.41 -1.98 8.79
N GLU A 82 6.51 -1.40 9.58
CA GLU A 82 5.37 -2.07 10.20
C GLU A 82 4.20 -2.33 9.25
N CYS A 83 3.93 -1.43 8.29
CA CYS A 83 2.86 -1.59 7.32
C CYS A 83 3.20 -2.70 6.31
N LYS A 84 2.18 -3.45 5.86
CA LYS A 84 2.35 -4.54 4.89
C LYS A 84 2.46 -4.02 3.44
N VAL A 85 1.56 -3.11 3.07
CA VAL A 85 1.43 -2.56 1.72
C VAL A 85 1.68 -1.05 1.74
N GLY A 86 2.27 -0.52 0.67
CA GLY A 86 2.42 0.93 0.45
C GLY A 86 1.48 1.42 -0.64
N ILE A 87 0.85 2.58 -0.44
CA ILE A 87 0.19 3.34 -1.50
C ILE A 87 0.99 4.62 -1.72
N ALA A 88 1.49 4.82 -2.93
CA ALA A 88 2.19 6.04 -3.33
C ALA A 88 1.24 6.94 -4.13
N VAL A 89 0.74 8.00 -3.49
CA VAL A 89 -0.17 8.97 -4.12
C VAL A 89 0.65 10.06 -4.81
N PHE A 90 1.01 9.80 -6.06
CA PHE A 90 1.71 10.75 -6.92
C PHE A 90 0.80 11.93 -7.28
N SER A 91 1.37 13.13 -7.21
CA SER A 91 0.69 14.40 -7.42
C SER A 91 1.67 15.43 -8.00
N PRO A 92 1.21 16.59 -8.51
CA PRO A 92 2.05 17.50 -9.28
C PRO A 92 3.34 17.96 -8.60
N MET A 93 3.35 18.17 -7.28
CA MET A 93 4.53 18.60 -6.52
C MET A 93 5.13 17.47 -5.68
N TYR A 94 4.78 16.21 -5.97
CA TYR A 94 5.28 15.06 -5.23
C TYR A 94 6.81 15.01 -5.22
N CYS A 95 7.45 15.14 -6.40
CA CYS A 95 8.90 15.08 -6.55
C CYS A 95 9.64 16.34 -6.09
N ASP A 96 8.92 17.41 -5.76
CA ASP A 96 9.52 18.62 -5.16
C ASP A 96 9.70 18.46 -3.64
N SER A 97 9.23 17.36 -3.05
CA SER A 97 9.45 17.02 -1.64
C SER A 97 10.70 16.18 -1.52
N TYR A 98 11.47 16.39 -0.46
CA TYR A 98 12.48 15.41 -0.07
C TYR A 98 11.85 14.14 0.51
N PHE A 99 10.83 14.31 1.36
CA PHE A 99 10.24 13.21 2.12
C PHE A 99 9.52 12.20 1.23
N CYS A 100 8.79 12.64 0.20
CA CYS A 100 7.98 11.71 -0.59
C CYS A 100 8.86 10.68 -1.35
N PRO A 101 9.91 11.07 -2.10
CA PRO A 101 10.85 10.12 -2.70
C PRO A 101 11.68 9.33 -1.68
N HIS A 102 11.97 9.91 -0.50
CA HIS A 102 12.63 9.20 0.59
C HIS A 102 11.79 8.03 1.10
N GLU A 103 10.52 8.27 1.41
CA GLU A 103 9.56 7.26 1.84
C GLU A 103 9.35 6.19 0.76
N LEU A 104 9.16 6.61 -0.49
CA LEU A 104 9.01 5.69 -1.64
C LEU A 104 10.21 4.76 -1.76
N SER A 105 11.43 5.31 -1.73
CA SER A 105 12.63 4.51 -1.83
C SER A 105 12.86 3.60 -0.63
N LEU A 106 12.43 3.99 0.58
CA LEU A 106 12.47 3.10 1.74
C LEU A 106 11.48 1.94 1.59
N MET A 107 10.26 2.19 1.10
CA MET A 107 9.29 1.13 0.79
C MET A 107 9.85 0.14 -0.24
N THR A 108 10.44 0.64 -1.32
CA THR A 108 11.09 -0.18 -2.36
C THR A 108 12.23 -1.03 -1.77
N GLN A 109 13.13 -0.42 -0.99
CA GLN A 109 14.25 -1.13 -0.37
C GLN A 109 13.83 -2.24 0.59
N LEU A 110 12.70 -2.05 1.29
CA LEU A 110 12.13 -3.04 2.19
C LEU A 110 11.30 -4.11 1.47
N GLY A 111 11.23 -4.07 0.13
CA GLY A 111 10.46 -5.02 -0.67
C GLY A 111 8.96 -4.95 -0.41
N LYS A 112 8.44 -3.77 -0.03
CA LYS A 112 7.01 -3.58 0.18
C LYS A 112 6.29 -3.66 -1.15
N ARG A 113 5.08 -4.21 -1.16
CA ARG A 113 4.19 -4.11 -2.32
C ARG A 113 3.68 -2.67 -2.42
N ILE A 114 3.98 -2.00 -3.53
CA ILE A 114 3.63 -0.59 -3.74
C ILE A 114 2.52 -0.50 -4.78
N ILE A 115 1.43 0.19 -4.42
CA ILE A 115 0.31 0.50 -5.31
C ILE A 115 0.45 1.98 -5.70
N PRO A 116 0.86 2.28 -6.94
CA PRO A 116 0.96 3.65 -7.41
C PRO A 116 -0.44 4.21 -7.73
N VAL A 117 -0.71 5.43 -7.26
CA VAL A 117 -1.92 6.19 -7.59
C VAL A 117 -1.49 7.53 -8.19
N PHE A 118 -1.80 7.74 -9.46
CA PHE A 118 -1.45 8.94 -10.21
C PHE A 118 -2.61 9.95 -10.18
N CYS A 119 -2.54 10.93 -9.28
CA CYS A 119 -3.55 11.96 -9.07
C CYS A 119 -3.20 13.24 -9.82
N ASP A 120 -4.01 13.62 -10.80
CA ASP A 120 -3.84 14.83 -11.62
C ASP A 120 -2.43 14.97 -12.26
N VAL A 121 -1.74 13.84 -12.47
CA VAL A 121 -0.37 13.78 -13.00
C VAL A 121 -0.20 12.52 -13.85
N LYS A 122 0.61 12.61 -14.90
CA LYS A 122 1.05 11.46 -15.70
C LYS A 122 2.38 10.93 -15.15
N PRO A 123 2.66 9.62 -15.26
CA PRO A 123 3.95 9.06 -14.86
C PRO A 123 5.16 9.78 -15.48
N SER A 124 5.03 10.24 -16.73
CA SER A 124 6.09 10.98 -17.45
C SER A 124 6.42 12.35 -16.87
N GLU A 125 5.52 12.95 -16.10
CA GLU A 125 5.72 14.27 -15.49
C GLU A 125 6.50 14.18 -14.16
N LEU A 126 6.60 12.99 -13.58
CA LEU A 126 7.31 12.75 -12.32
C LEU A 126 8.81 12.59 -12.59
N ARG A 127 9.62 13.47 -11.97
CA ARG A 127 11.08 13.43 -12.09
C ARG A 127 11.79 13.93 -10.84
N VAL A 128 12.72 13.14 -10.33
CA VAL A 128 13.67 13.56 -9.28
C VAL A 128 14.75 14.45 -9.92
N LYS A 129 14.73 15.73 -9.57
CA LYS A 129 15.74 16.72 -9.98
C LYS A 129 17.01 16.52 -9.17
N ASP A 130 18.14 16.78 -9.82
CA ASP A 130 19.43 16.89 -9.16
C ASP A 130 19.85 18.36 -9.23
N ASP A 131 19.82 19.01 -8.09
CA ASP A 131 20.21 20.40 -7.88
C ASP A 131 21.59 20.51 -7.19
N GLY A 132 22.30 19.38 -7.05
CA GLY A 132 23.58 19.31 -6.33
C GLY A 132 23.47 19.40 -4.81
N SER A 133 22.27 19.45 -4.24
CA SER A 133 22.08 19.57 -2.78
C SER A 133 22.18 18.24 -2.02
N ARG A 134 22.25 17.11 -2.72
CA ARG A 134 22.16 15.76 -2.14
C ARG A 134 23.26 14.84 -2.67
N PRO A 135 23.69 13.84 -1.88
CA PRO A 135 24.62 12.81 -2.36
C PRO A 135 24.07 12.10 -3.60
N SER A 136 24.94 11.84 -4.58
CA SER A 136 24.53 11.18 -5.83
C SER A 136 23.90 9.81 -5.61
N GLU A 137 24.36 9.06 -4.60
CA GLU A 137 23.78 7.77 -4.20
C GLU A 137 22.29 7.90 -3.81
N GLU A 138 21.95 8.94 -3.06
CA GLU A 138 20.58 9.19 -2.64
C GLU A 138 19.69 9.57 -3.83
N ILE A 139 20.19 10.44 -4.72
CA ILE A 139 19.48 10.80 -5.96
C ILE A 139 19.25 9.57 -6.85
N MET A 140 20.25 8.70 -6.99
CA MET A 140 20.12 7.45 -7.75
C MET A 140 19.06 6.54 -7.13
N ARG A 141 19.06 6.40 -5.80
CA ARG A 141 18.05 5.63 -5.07
C ARG A 141 16.63 6.16 -5.30
N PHE A 142 16.44 7.48 -5.22
CA PHE A 142 15.13 8.10 -5.46
C PHE A 142 14.66 7.90 -6.90
N ARG A 143 15.55 8.05 -7.88
CA ARG A 143 15.25 7.83 -9.30
C ARG A 143 14.85 6.38 -9.56
N ALA A 144 15.58 5.42 -8.99
CA ALA A 144 15.28 4.00 -9.15
C ALA A 144 13.89 3.66 -8.59
N ALA A 145 13.59 4.09 -7.37
CA ALA A 145 12.30 3.84 -6.74
C ALA A 145 11.13 4.49 -7.50
N LEU A 146 11.33 5.72 -7.98
CA LEU A 146 10.33 6.40 -8.80
C LEU A 146 10.11 5.68 -10.14
N GLU A 147 11.18 5.22 -10.79
CA GLU A 147 11.09 4.52 -12.07
C GLU A 147 10.40 3.16 -11.91
N GLU A 148 10.69 2.43 -10.84
CA GLU A 148 9.99 1.18 -10.51
C GLU A 148 8.49 1.41 -10.31
N ALA A 149 8.11 2.42 -9.52
CA ALA A 149 6.71 2.77 -9.29
C ALA A 149 6.00 3.22 -10.58
N LYS A 150 6.67 3.96 -11.47
CA LYS A 150 6.12 4.36 -12.78
C LYS A 150 5.88 3.16 -13.71
N ASN A 151 6.70 2.10 -13.58
CA ASN A 151 6.58 0.87 -14.37
C ASN A 151 5.70 -0.19 -13.69
N THR A 152 5.06 0.16 -12.57
CA THR A 152 4.11 -0.70 -11.87
C THR A 152 2.68 -0.29 -12.25
N VAL A 153 1.81 -1.27 -12.50
CA VAL A 153 0.40 -1.00 -12.78
C VAL A 153 -0.23 -0.32 -11.57
N GLY A 154 -0.89 0.81 -11.83
CA GLY A 154 -1.47 1.66 -10.80
C GLY A 154 -2.85 2.16 -11.15
N LEU A 155 -3.40 2.96 -10.24
CA LEU A 155 -4.65 3.68 -10.46
C LEU A 155 -4.36 5.07 -10.99
N THR A 156 -5.24 5.58 -11.83
CA THR A 156 -5.22 6.99 -12.27
C THR A 156 -6.46 7.67 -11.74
N PHE A 157 -6.32 8.90 -11.27
CA PHE A 157 -7.44 9.64 -10.70
C PHE A 157 -7.37 11.11 -11.09
N ASP A 158 -8.43 11.59 -11.73
CA ASP A 158 -8.65 13.01 -12.00
C ASP A 158 -9.53 13.55 -10.87
N THR A 159 -8.99 14.44 -10.04
CA THR A 159 -9.73 14.91 -8.87
C THR A 159 -10.93 15.78 -9.26
N LEU A 160 -10.93 16.39 -10.45
CA LEU A 160 -11.97 17.29 -10.96
C LEU A 160 -13.14 16.53 -11.57
N ARG A 161 -12.88 15.41 -12.23
CA ARG A 161 -13.85 14.69 -13.08
C ARG A 161 -14.04 13.23 -12.69
N GLY A 162 -13.19 12.70 -11.82
CA GLY A 162 -13.18 11.29 -11.43
C GLY A 162 -14.38 10.89 -10.59
N ASP A 163 -14.73 9.61 -10.72
CA ASP A 163 -15.73 8.94 -9.88
C ASP A 163 -15.07 8.51 -8.56
N TRP A 164 -15.43 9.20 -7.47
CA TRP A 164 -14.87 8.94 -6.15
C TRP A 164 -15.24 7.57 -5.58
N PRO A 165 -16.53 7.16 -5.57
CA PRO A 165 -16.92 5.80 -5.20
C PRO A 165 -16.13 4.71 -5.94
N ASP A 166 -16.02 4.83 -7.27
CA ASP A 166 -15.31 3.84 -8.09
C ASP A 166 -13.80 3.82 -7.77
N PHE A 167 -13.17 4.99 -7.65
CA PHE A 167 -11.77 5.09 -7.23
C PHE A 167 -11.51 4.41 -5.87
N PHE A 168 -12.37 4.65 -4.88
CA PHE A 168 -12.21 4.03 -3.56
C PHE A 168 -12.46 2.52 -3.57
N ALA A 169 -13.40 2.05 -4.38
CA ALA A 169 -13.64 0.62 -4.57
C ALA A 169 -12.41 -0.06 -5.19
N GLN A 170 -11.89 0.49 -6.29
CA GLN A 170 -10.67 -0.04 -6.93
C GLN A 170 -9.46 -0.02 -6.00
N ALA A 171 -9.23 1.09 -5.29
CA ALA A 171 -8.13 1.19 -4.33
C ALA A 171 -8.25 0.16 -3.20
N THR A 172 -9.47 -0.08 -2.72
CA THR A 172 -9.75 -1.08 -1.69
C THR A 172 -9.50 -2.50 -2.19
N ASP A 173 -10.01 -2.84 -3.37
CA ASP A 173 -9.87 -4.18 -3.93
C ASP A 173 -8.39 -4.54 -4.12
N VAL A 174 -7.61 -3.64 -4.76
CA VAL A 174 -6.18 -3.87 -4.97
C VAL A 174 -5.42 -3.99 -3.64
N VAL A 175 -5.76 -3.19 -2.63
CA VAL A 175 -5.14 -3.31 -1.30
C VAL A 175 -5.45 -4.67 -0.66
N ILE A 176 -6.71 -5.10 -0.69
CA ILE A 176 -7.15 -6.36 -0.08
C ILE A 176 -6.50 -7.55 -0.79
N GLU A 177 -6.46 -7.55 -2.12
CA GLU A 177 -5.79 -8.58 -2.91
C GLU A 177 -4.32 -8.71 -2.51
N ASN A 178 -3.61 -7.57 -2.42
CA ASN A 178 -2.21 -7.58 -2.00
C ASN A 178 -2.01 -8.07 -0.57
N LEU A 179 -2.93 -7.74 0.36
CA LEU A 179 -2.85 -8.22 1.74
C LEU A 179 -3.08 -9.74 1.84
N ILE A 180 -4.02 -10.28 1.06
CA ILE A 180 -4.31 -11.72 1.02
C ILE A 180 -3.09 -12.48 0.48
N GLU A 181 -2.56 -12.05 -0.66
CA GLU A 181 -1.42 -12.74 -1.27
C GLU A 181 -0.17 -12.71 -0.36
N LEU A 182 0.06 -11.60 0.36
CA LEU A 182 1.14 -11.53 1.35
C LEU A 182 0.95 -12.54 2.49
N GLU A 183 -0.29 -12.72 2.96
CA GLU A 183 -0.59 -13.72 4.01
C GLU A 183 -0.37 -15.15 3.50
N GLU A 184 -0.79 -15.46 2.28
CA GLU A 184 -0.57 -16.77 1.64
C GLU A 184 0.92 -17.09 1.43
N GLU A 185 1.72 -16.08 1.02
CA GLU A 185 3.17 -16.21 0.90
C GLU A 185 3.84 -16.45 2.26
N GLU A 186 3.43 -15.73 3.31
CA GLU A 186 3.95 -15.92 4.66
C GLU A 186 3.63 -17.30 5.20
N GLU A 187 2.40 -17.80 4.99
CA GLU A 187 1.99 -19.15 5.40
C GLU A 187 2.79 -20.23 4.66
N SER A 188 2.99 -20.06 3.35
CA SER A 188 3.80 -20.97 2.53
C SER A 188 5.26 -21.02 3.00
N LYS A 189 5.85 -19.86 3.33
CA LYS A 189 7.20 -19.78 3.91
C LYS A 189 7.31 -20.47 5.27
N ARG A 190 6.29 -20.32 6.13
CA ARG A 190 6.23 -21.00 7.44
C ARG A 190 6.16 -22.52 7.27
N GLN A 191 5.33 -23.02 6.36
CA GLN A 191 5.20 -24.46 6.08
C GLN A 191 6.50 -25.07 5.55
N ASN A 192 7.18 -24.38 4.61
CA ASN A 192 8.45 -24.84 4.04
C ASN A 192 9.59 -24.89 5.09
N ASN A 193 9.62 -23.95 6.03
CA ASN A 193 10.60 -23.95 7.13
C ASN A 193 10.32 -25.04 8.19
N THR A 194 9.05 -25.43 8.40
CA THR A 194 8.73 -26.54 9.31
C THR A 194 9.03 -27.94 8.72
N GLY A 195 8.98 -28.09 7.39
CA GLY A 195 9.25 -29.37 6.72
C GLY A 195 10.73 -29.77 6.63
N THR A 196 11.66 -28.83 6.79
CA THR A 196 13.12 -29.07 6.73
C THR A 196 13.73 -29.44 8.08
N GLY A 197 13.04 -29.20 9.20
CA GLY A 197 13.52 -29.49 10.57
C GLY A 197 13.33 -30.92 11.07
N LEU A 198 12.62 -31.80 10.33
CA LEU A 198 12.34 -33.19 10.74
C LEU A 198 13.23 -34.24 10.06
N LYS A 199 14.26 -33.84 9.30
CA LYS A 199 15.22 -34.76 8.64
C LYS A 199 16.60 -34.78 9.28
N LEU A 200 16.72 -34.72 10.60
CA LEU A 200 17.95 -35.07 11.30
C LEU A 200 17.57 -35.70 12.63
N ASN A 201 17.43 -37.03 12.65
CA ASN A 201 17.65 -37.91 13.81
C ASN A 201 17.28 -39.35 13.40
N TYR A 202 18.12 -39.97 12.59
CA TYR A 202 18.35 -41.43 12.60
C TYR A 202 19.77 -41.66 12.10
N ASN A 203 20.69 -41.78 13.05
CA ASN A 203 21.86 -42.65 13.03
C ASN A 203 22.40 -42.76 14.45
#